data_AF-A0A0D8Y7T8-F1
#
_entry.id   AF-A0A0D8Y7T8-F1
#
_cell.length_a   1.000
_cell.length_b   1.000
_cell.length_c   1.000
_cell.angle_alpha   90.00
_cell.angle_beta   90.00
_cell.angle_gamma   90.00
#
_symmetry.space_group_name_H-M   'P 1'
#
loop_
_entity.id
_entity.type
_entity.pdbx_description
1 polymer ?
#
loop_
_entity_poly.entity_id
_entity_poly.type
_entity_poly.pdbx_seq_one_letter_code
_entity_poly.pdbx_strand_id
1 'polypeptide(L)'
;MEELKRTRDARLAAREDMEMMQRDADRKTHAEWTSKEAEFQLQQAKIRSKIRIEQNRAKPIDLLSRYISFGEESTEEEYEKKEDEFELDDPLNYLKGLSQDDYEDLVEDIKVVISV
;
A
#
# COMPACT_ATOMS: atom_id res chain seq x y z
N MET A 1 6.06 -57.73 -10.83
CA MET A 1 6.53 -57.00 -9.63
C MET A 1 7.17 -55.67 -9.99
N GLU A 2 8.10 -55.65 -10.95
CA GLU A 2 8.80 -54.43 -11.40
C GLU A 2 7.91 -53.38 -12.09
N GLU A 3 6.99 -53.83 -12.96
CA GLU A 3 6.01 -52.93 -13.61
C GLU A 3 5.03 -52.30 -12.62
N LEU A 4 4.64 -53.05 -11.57
CA LEU A 4 3.78 -52.54 -10.49
C LEU A 4 4.49 -51.45 -9.67
N LYS A 5 5.81 -51.56 -9.53
CA LYS A 5 6.65 -50.55 -8.86
C LYS A 5 6.80 -49.30 -9.73
N ARG A 6 7.12 -49.47 -11.02
CA ARG A 6 7.22 -48.34 -11.98
C ARG A 6 5.92 -47.54 -12.10
N THR A 7 4.78 -48.22 -12.17
CA THR A 7 3.47 -47.56 -12.23
C THR A 7 3.12 -46.79 -10.95
N ARG A 8 3.49 -47.34 -9.78
CA ARG A 8 3.35 -46.64 -8.50
C ARG A 8 4.27 -45.41 -8.40
N ASP A 9 5.52 -45.56 -8.81
CA ASP A 9 6.52 -44.47 -8.79
C ASP A 9 6.12 -43.35 -9.76
N ALA A 10 5.65 -43.68 -10.96
CA ALA A 10 5.11 -42.71 -11.91
C ALA A 10 3.88 -41.98 -11.37
N ARG A 11 3.00 -42.66 -10.63
CA ARG A 11 1.83 -42.04 -9.99
C ARG A 11 2.21 -41.12 -8.83
N LEU A 12 3.25 -41.46 -8.09
CA LEU A 12 3.79 -40.61 -7.03
C LEU A 12 4.46 -39.36 -7.61
N ALA A 13 5.30 -39.51 -8.63
CA ALA A 13 5.93 -38.39 -9.32
C ALA A 13 4.89 -37.43 -9.93
N ALA A 14 3.87 -37.95 -10.62
CA ALA A 14 2.79 -37.12 -11.17
C ALA A 14 1.98 -36.39 -10.08
N ARG A 15 1.85 -36.98 -8.89
CA ARG A 15 1.19 -36.33 -7.74
C ARG A 15 2.07 -35.24 -7.15
N GLU A 16 3.37 -35.49 -6.97
CA GLU A 16 4.33 -34.50 -6.48
C GLU A 16 4.45 -33.31 -7.42
N ASP A 17 4.47 -33.54 -8.73
CA ASP A 17 4.46 -32.48 -9.75
C ASP A 17 3.20 -31.63 -9.68
N MET A 18 2.01 -32.26 -9.54
CA MET A 18 0.76 -31.52 -9.35
C MET A 18 0.73 -30.71 -8.04
N GLU A 19 1.23 -31.29 -6.95
CA GLU A 19 1.32 -30.58 -5.66
C GLU A 19 2.30 -29.40 -5.74
N MET A 20 3.41 -29.54 -6.48
CA MET A 20 4.35 -28.44 -6.74
C MET A 20 3.71 -27.32 -7.56
N MET A 21 3.05 -27.67 -8.67
CA MET A 21 2.33 -26.70 -9.50
C MET A 21 1.24 -25.96 -8.70
N GLN A 22 0.53 -26.66 -7.82
CA GLN A 22 -0.49 -26.05 -6.97
C GLN A 22 0.12 -25.05 -5.99
N ARG A 23 1.23 -25.39 -5.32
CA ARG A 23 1.94 -24.48 -4.41
C ARG A 23 2.46 -23.23 -5.13
N ASP A 24 2.96 -23.38 -6.36
CA ASP A 24 3.45 -22.26 -7.15
C ASP A 24 2.29 -21.36 -7.60
N ALA A 25 1.15 -21.94 -7.98
CA ALA A 25 -0.07 -21.20 -8.28
C ALA A 25 -0.58 -20.43 -7.06
N ASP A 26 -0.63 -21.06 -5.89
CA ASP A 26 -1.04 -20.43 -4.63
C ASP A 26 -0.09 -19.30 -4.22
N ARG A 27 1.23 -19.48 -4.43
CA ARG A 27 2.21 -18.42 -4.16
C ARG A 27 2.00 -17.21 -5.06
N LYS A 28 1.73 -17.44 -6.36
CA LYS A 28 1.48 -16.35 -7.31
C LYS A 28 0.19 -15.60 -6.99
N THR A 29 -0.90 -16.31 -6.73
CA THR A 29 -2.18 -15.69 -6.36
C THR A 29 -2.06 -14.91 -5.06
N HIS A 30 -1.34 -15.44 -4.07
CA HIS A 30 -1.07 -14.72 -2.82
C HIS A 30 -0.28 -13.43 -3.06
N ALA A 31 0.78 -13.47 -3.88
CA ALA A 31 1.57 -12.27 -4.19
C ALA A 31 0.74 -11.19 -4.90
N GLU A 32 -0.07 -11.57 -5.89
CA GLU A 32 -0.99 -10.64 -6.57
C GLU A 32 -2.03 -10.06 -5.60
N TRP A 33 -2.54 -10.87 -4.68
CA TRP A 33 -3.49 -10.42 -3.66
C TRP A 33 -2.84 -9.42 -2.70
N THR A 34 -1.64 -9.70 -2.20
CA THR A 34 -0.90 -8.78 -1.31
C THR A 34 -0.65 -7.43 -1.98
N SER A 35 -0.28 -7.43 -3.27
CA SER A 35 -0.07 -6.18 -4.01
C SER A 35 -1.35 -5.37 -4.16
N LYS A 36 -2.48 -6.03 -4.50
CA LYS A 36 -3.78 -5.36 -4.62
C LYS A 36 -4.28 -4.83 -3.28
N GLU A 37 -4.02 -5.56 -2.20
CA GLU A 37 -4.38 -5.14 -0.85
C GLU A 37 -3.59 -3.89 -0.43
N ALA A 38 -2.29 -3.83 -0.70
CA ALA A 38 -1.48 -2.64 -0.45
C ALA A 38 -1.99 -1.42 -1.24
N GLU A 39 -2.30 -1.59 -2.53
CA GLU A 39 -2.88 -0.53 -3.36
C GLU A 39 -4.24 -0.07 -2.81
N PHE A 40 -5.11 -1.00 -2.42
CA PHE A 40 -6.40 -0.68 -1.84
C PHE A 40 -6.25 0.12 -0.53
N GLN A 41 -5.34 -0.29 0.36
CA GLN A 41 -5.07 0.43 1.60
C GLN A 41 -4.59 1.86 1.34
N LEU A 42 -3.69 2.05 0.37
CA LEU A 42 -3.25 3.38 -0.04
C LEU A 42 -4.41 4.24 -0.55
N GLN A 43 -5.27 3.69 -1.42
CA GLN A 43 -6.44 4.42 -1.94
C GLN A 43 -7.42 4.79 -0.82
N GLN A 44 -7.66 3.87 0.13
CA GLN A 44 -8.48 4.14 1.30
C GLN A 44 -7.87 5.25 2.17
N ALA A 45 -6.55 5.24 2.40
CA ALA A 45 -5.86 6.28 3.13
C ALA A 45 -6.04 7.65 2.47
N LYS A 46 -5.86 7.74 1.15
CA LYS A 46 -6.07 8.97 0.36
C LYS A 46 -7.51 9.50 0.47
N ILE A 47 -8.51 8.64 0.32
CA ILE A 47 -9.93 9.02 0.44
C ILE A 47 -10.24 9.51 1.86
N ARG A 48 -9.79 8.79 2.89
CA ARG A 48 -9.99 9.18 4.29
C ARG A 48 -9.33 10.52 4.59
N SER A 49 -8.15 10.75 4.02
CA SER A 49 -7.40 11.99 4.17
C SER A 49 -8.17 13.18 3.62
N LYS A 50 -8.66 13.06 2.37
CA LYS A 50 -9.49 14.08 1.72
C LYS A 50 -10.72 14.45 2.58
N ILE A 51 -11.44 13.45 3.07
CA ILE A 51 -12.64 13.66 3.91
C ILE A 51 -12.28 14.37 5.23
N ARG A 52 -11.16 14.02 5.87
CA ARG A 52 -10.74 14.65 7.13
C ARG A 52 -10.41 16.13 6.96
N ILE A 53 -9.73 16.45 5.87
CA ILE A 53 -9.41 17.83 5.48
C ILE A 53 -10.69 18.64 5.27
N GLU A 54 -11.61 18.12 4.44
CA GLU A 54 -12.90 18.78 4.17
C GLU A 54 -13.73 19.00 5.45
N GLN A 55 -13.54 18.15 6.47
CA GLN A 55 -14.23 18.22 7.75
C GLN A 55 -13.45 18.98 8.84
N ASN A 56 -12.38 19.71 8.50
CA ASN A 56 -11.53 20.47 9.45
C ASN A 56 -10.98 19.63 10.62
N ARG A 57 -10.71 18.35 10.37
CA ARG A 57 -10.16 17.39 11.35
C ARG A 57 -8.94 16.66 10.78
N ALA A 58 -8.14 17.39 10.01
CA ALA A 58 -6.95 16.87 9.39
C ALA A 58 -5.98 16.33 10.46
N LYS A 59 -5.50 15.11 10.26
CA LYS A 59 -4.37 14.55 10.99
C LYS A 59 -3.06 15.05 10.37
N PRO A 60 -1.94 14.98 11.10
CA PRO A 60 -0.62 15.36 10.56
C PRO A 60 -0.29 14.69 9.22
N ILE A 61 -0.58 13.38 9.05
CA ILE A 61 -0.36 12.68 7.77
C ILE A 61 -1.15 13.31 6.61
N ASP A 62 -2.35 13.83 6.86
CA ASP A 62 -3.20 14.41 5.82
C ASP A 62 -2.58 15.70 5.28
N LEU A 63 -1.93 16.47 6.16
CA LEU A 63 -1.25 17.71 5.80
C LEU A 63 0.12 17.43 5.18
N LEU A 64 0.86 16.45 5.70
CA LEU A 64 2.17 16.06 5.19
C LEU A 64 2.09 15.41 3.80
N SER A 65 1.06 14.60 3.53
CA SER A 65 0.91 13.94 2.23
C SER A 65 0.74 14.93 1.06
N ARG A 66 0.24 16.15 1.33
CA ARG A 66 0.14 17.23 0.32
C ARG A 66 1.50 17.68 -0.21
N TYR A 67 2.57 17.62 0.59
CA TYR A 67 3.91 18.00 0.13
C TYR A 67 4.44 17.05 -0.95
N ILE A 68 4.08 15.77 -0.88
CA ILE A 68 4.43 14.78 -1.90
C ILE A 68 3.68 15.10 -3.19
N SER A 69 2.36 15.29 -3.11
CA SER A 69 1.54 15.65 -4.27
C SER A 69 1.99 16.96 -4.92
N PHE A 70 2.33 17.98 -4.12
CA PHE A 70 2.85 19.25 -4.63
C PHE A 70 4.20 19.08 -5.35
N GLY A 71 5.07 18.20 -4.84
CA GLY A 71 6.33 17.86 -5.50
C GLY A 71 6.12 17.09 -6.82
N GLU A 72 5.16 16.18 -6.86
CA GLU A 72 4.82 15.37 -8.05
C GLU A 72 4.10 16.17 -9.14
N GLU A 73 3.25 17.13 -8.76
CA GLU A 73 2.45 18.01 -9.63
C GLU A 73 3.29 19.07 -10.37
N SER A 74 4.63 18.96 -10.30
CA SER A 74 5.59 19.79 -11.06
C SER A 74 5.77 19.36 -12.53
N THR A 75 5.02 18.37 -13.02
CA THR A 75 4.84 18.12 -14.45
C THR A 75 3.76 19.04 -15.02
N GLU A 76 4.13 19.84 -16.03
CA GLU A 76 3.42 20.98 -16.65
C GLU A 76 1.95 20.77 -17.09
N GLU A 77 1.38 19.57 -16.98
CA GLU A 77 0.09 19.21 -17.59
C GLU A 77 -1.12 19.20 -16.62
N GLU A 78 -0.93 19.25 -15.29
CA GLU A 78 -2.05 19.20 -14.30
C GLU A 78 -2.37 20.52 -13.57
N TYR A 79 -1.70 21.62 -13.92
CA TYR A 79 -1.87 22.95 -13.28
C TYR A 79 -3.28 23.57 -13.40
N GLU A 80 -4.18 23.01 -14.21
CA GLU A 80 -5.54 23.55 -14.40
C GLU A 80 -6.58 23.10 -13.36
N LYS A 81 -6.24 22.22 -12.42
CA LYS A 81 -7.19 21.73 -11.40
C LYS A 81 -6.60 21.71 -9.99
N LYS A 82 -6.49 22.85 -9.32
CA LYS A 82 -6.60 22.93 -7.84
C LYS A 82 -6.77 24.38 -7.39
N GLU A 83 -8.02 24.74 -7.12
CA GLU A 83 -8.42 25.96 -6.40
C GLU A 83 -8.35 25.76 -4.87
N ASP A 84 -7.25 25.24 -4.34
CA ASP A 84 -6.96 25.36 -2.92
C ASP A 84 -5.51 25.80 -2.81
N GLU A 85 -5.29 27.07 -2.49
CA GLU A 85 -3.99 27.68 -2.28
C GLU A 85 -3.32 26.98 -1.08
N PHE A 86 -2.61 25.88 -1.38
CA PHE A 86 -1.83 25.17 -0.38
C PHE A 86 -0.62 26.02 -0.05
N GLU A 87 -0.72 26.78 1.04
CA GLU A 87 0.43 27.46 1.61
C GLU A 87 1.37 26.42 2.24
N LEU A 88 2.60 26.36 1.72
CA LEU A 88 3.68 25.60 2.34
C LEU A 88 4.00 26.23 3.70
N ASP A 89 3.75 25.48 4.76
CA ASP A 89 4.14 25.82 6.14
C ASP A 89 5.34 24.94 6.55
N ASP A 90 5.98 25.26 7.68
CA ASP A 90 6.99 24.38 8.27
C ASP A 90 6.33 23.04 8.69
N PRO A 91 6.70 21.88 8.10
CA PRO A 91 6.10 20.59 8.43
C PRO A 91 6.22 20.21 9.91
N LEU A 92 7.23 20.74 10.62
CA LEU A 92 7.42 20.52 12.04
C LEU A 92 6.29 21.13 12.88
N ASN A 93 5.58 22.13 12.35
CA ASN A 93 4.42 22.70 13.03
C ASN A 93 3.29 21.66 13.22
N TYR A 94 3.11 20.74 12.28
CA TYR A 94 2.08 19.69 12.37
C TYR A 94 2.41 18.59 13.37
N LEU A 95 3.64 18.54 13.86
CA LEU A 95 4.10 17.56 14.85
C LEU A 95 3.95 18.11 16.28
N LYS A 96 3.84 19.43 16.45
CA LYS A 96 3.74 20.05 17.78
C LYS A 96 2.46 19.62 18.48
N GLY A 97 2.60 19.13 19.71
CA GLY A 97 1.46 18.76 20.56
C GLY A 97 0.93 17.34 20.36
N LEU A 98 1.53 16.53 19.49
CA LEU A 98 1.24 15.10 19.38
C LEU A 98 1.70 14.34 20.62
N SER A 99 0.89 13.38 21.07
CA SER A 99 1.30 12.41 22.09
C SER A 99 2.27 11.38 21.50
N GLN A 100 2.94 10.60 22.36
CA GLN A 100 3.80 9.51 21.89
C GLN A 100 3.04 8.53 20.99
N ASP A 101 1.83 8.14 21.39
CA ASP A 101 0.99 7.22 20.62
C ASP A 101 0.64 7.81 19.25
N ASP A 102 0.35 9.12 19.18
CA ASP A 102 0.08 9.80 17.90
C ASP A 102 1.31 9.82 16.98
N TYR A 103 2.52 9.93 17.54
CA TYR A 103 3.76 9.84 16.78
C TYR A 103 3.99 8.43 16.22
N GLU A 104 3.75 7.40 17.03
CA GLU A 104 3.87 6.00 16.61
C GLU A 104 2.87 5.69 15.48
N ASP A 105 1.62 6.11 15.63
CA ASP A 105 0.58 6.03 14.60
C ASP A 105 1.00 6.77 13.32
N LEU A 106 1.53 8.00 13.45
CA LEU A 106 1.98 8.80 12.31
C LEU A 106 3.11 8.10 11.54
N VAL A 107 4.05 7.47 12.23
CA VAL A 107 5.15 6.74 11.58
C VAL A 107 4.61 5.57 10.76
N GLU A 108 3.62 4.83 11.26
CA GLU A 108 2.99 3.75 10.50
C GLU A 108 2.18 4.29 9.31
N ASP A 109 1.42 5.37 9.50
CA ASP A 109 0.69 6.05 8.43
C ASP A 109 1.64 6.53 7.30
N ILE A 110 2.80 7.09 7.65
CA ILE A 110 3.84 7.50 6.69
C ILE A 110 4.35 6.30 5.88
N LYS A 111 4.60 5.16 6.54
CA LYS A 111 5.05 3.94 5.84
C LYS A 111 4.02 3.52 4.80
N VAL A 112 2.72 3.53 5.13
CA VAL A 112 1.66 3.15 4.18
C VAL A 112 1.65 4.08 2.96
N VAL A 113 1.89 5.38 3.16
CA VAL A 113 1.89 6.37 2.07
C VAL A 113 3.13 6.24 1.16
N ILE A 114 4.29 5.89 1.71
CA ILE A 114 5.57 5.84 0.97
C ILE A 114 5.90 4.43 0.42
N SER A 115 5.35 3.35 1.00
CA SER A 115 5.77 1.96 0.69
C SER A 115 5.21 1.38 -0.63
N VAL A 116 4.95 2.20 -1.65
CA VAL A 116 4.53 1.75 -2.98
C VAL A 116 5.61 2.05 -4.01
#